data_AF-A0A925V464-F1
#
_entry.id   AF-A0A925V464-F1
#
_cell.length_a   1.000
_cell.length_b   1.000
_cell.length_c   1.000
_cell.angle_alpha   90.00
_cell.angle_beta   90.00
_cell.angle_gamma   90.00
#
_symmetry.space_group_name_H-M   'P 1'
#
loop_
_entity.id
_entity.type
_entity.pdbx_description
1 polymer ?
#
loop_
_entity_poly.entity_id
_entity_poly.type
_entity_poly.pdbx_seq_one_letter_code
_entity_poly.pdbx_strand_id
1 'polypeptide(L)'
;MARLRIAQVVGAAGLAGALACSGCAGADIQEGLGSLGGVQSQGGDASATEPATSDDPGTVSTDPSADGSSGDTDDPTDDPTDDPSTDPTADPTDDPTTDPTGCVAGVEVCNGDDDDCDGDVDEDDAAIGLPCDTKMPGGCGAGIQACTDGLLVCNPETPATAETCNGADDDCDGTVDQGNPGGGGGCDTGTPGVCAAGTSQCQSGGLACVQNVGASGEACNGADDDCNGVVDDGNPGGGGGCSTGLAGICAAGTQQCQGGGLACVQNQAAVGEVCGDALDNDCDSAVDNGCGCAHDTCTIGGALTSGCDACVTSICATDPFCCNNSWDSQCVSETSSICGLVCPGSCAHSPCVAGGVLTSGCDGGGCVATVCGTDPFCCATSWDDLCVGQVASLCGLTC
;
A
#
# COMPACT_ATOMS: atom_id res chain seq x y z
N MET A 1 -7.51 24.92 -48.50
CA MET A 1 -8.58 25.86 -48.12
C MET A 1 -9.93 25.19 -48.33
N ALA A 2 -10.66 24.88 -47.26
CA ALA A 2 -12.09 24.56 -47.31
C ALA A 2 -12.67 24.88 -45.92
N ARG A 3 -13.71 25.72 -45.85
CA ARG A 3 -14.39 26.09 -44.60
C ARG A 3 -15.70 25.33 -44.52
N LEU A 4 -16.05 24.76 -43.36
CA LEU A 4 -17.45 24.51 -43.02
C LEU A 4 -17.70 24.74 -41.52
N ARG A 5 -18.96 25.05 -41.19
CA ARG A 5 -19.41 25.73 -39.95
C ARG A 5 -19.69 24.71 -38.85
N ILE A 6 -19.25 24.97 -37.61
CA ILE A 6 -20.06 25.52 -36.51
C ILE A 6 -21.48 24.92 -36.42
N ALA A 7 -21.71 24.14 -35.37
CA ALA A 7 -23.00 23.95 -34.73
C ALA A 7 -22.79 23.97 -33.21
N GLN A 8 -23.30 24.99 -32.52
CA GLN A 8 -23.41 24.99 -31.06
C GLN A 8 -24.66 24.20 -30.67
N VAL A 9 -24.55 23.35 -29.64
CA VAL A 9 -25.73 22.81 -28.94
C VAL A 9 -25.74 23.44 -27.55
N VAL A 10 -26.70 24.35 -27.34
CA VAL A 10 -27.06 24.84 -26.00
C VAL A 10 -28.28 24.02 -25.57
N GLY A 11 -28.12 23.19 -24.54
CA GLY A 11 -29.19 22.39 -23.95
C GLY A 11 -29.31 22.71 -22.47
N ALA A 12 -30.30 23.52 -22.10
CA ALA A 12 -30.56 23.87 -20.71
C ALA A 12 -31.40 22.78 -20.02
N ALA A 13 -30.99 22.40 -18.82
CA ALA A 13 -31.83 21.76 -17.81
C ALA A 13 -31.68 22.59 -16.52
N GLY A 14 -32.71 22.87 -15.73
CA GLY A 14 -34.09 22.36 -15.80
C GLY A 14 -34.53 21.98 -14.39
N LEU A 15 -35.15 22.91 -13.67
CA LEU A 15 -35.44 22.78 -12.24
C LEU A 15 -36.31 21.55 -11.91
N ALA A 16 -35.85 20.80 -10.91
CA ALA A 16 -36.67 20.05 -9.96
C ALA A 16 -35.98 20.21 -8.58
N GLY A 17 -36.65 20.36 -7.44
CA GLY A 17 -38.06 20.07 -7.16
C GLY A 17 -38.18 19.29 -5.86
N ALA A 18 -37.45 19.71 -4.81
CA ALA A 18 -37.37 18.98 -3.55
C ALA A 18 -38.62 19.25 -2.69
N LEU A 19 -39.51 18.26 -2.65
CA LEU A 19 -40.74 18.30 -1.85
C LEU A 19 -40.44 17.81 -0.43
N ALA A 20 -40.51 18.69 0.56
CA ALA A 20 -40.32 18.32 1.95
C ALA A 20 -41.52 17.49 2.46
N CYS A 21 -41.26 16.27 2.94
CA CYS A 21 -42.26 15.47 3.66
C CYS A 21 -42.10 15.70 5.16
N SER A 22 -43.09 16.34 5.78
CA SER A 22 -43.10 16.64 7.21
C SER A 22 -44.09 15.75 7.94
N GLY A 23 -43.62 15.10 9.01
CA GLY A 23 -44.48 14.52 10.05
C GLY A 23 -45.02 13.11 9.81
N CYS A 24 -44.44 12.14 10.52
CA CYS A 24 -45.20 11.11 11.23
C CYS A 24 -44.45 10.78 12.52
N ALA A 25 -45.05 11.11 13.67
CA ALA A 25 -44.58 10.74 15.00
C ALA A 25 -45.67 9.95 15.72
N GLY A 26 -45.30 8.95 16.53
CA GLY A 26 -46.20 8.34 17.52
C GLY A 26 -46.12 6.81 17.64
N ALA A 27 -46.29 6.33 18.88
CA ALA A 27 -46.30 4.93 19.34
C ALA A 27 -44.93 4.20 19.27
N ASP A 28 -44.14 4.02 20.33
CA ASP A 28 -44.38 3.80 21.78
C ASP A 28 -44.81 2.35 22.12
N ILE A 29 -43.88 1.56 22.68
CA ILE A 29 -44.09 0.43 23.60
C ILE A 29 -42.82 0.19 24.44
N GLN A 30 -43.04 -0.27 25.68
CA GLN A 30 -42.06 -0.25 26.77
C GLN A 30 -41.22 -1.52 26.98
N GLU A 31 -40.08 -1.30 27.65
CA GLU A 31 -39.41 -2.10 28.70
C GLU A 31 -39.08 -3.60 28.51
N GLY A 32 -37.86 -3.96 28.92
CA GLY A 32 -37.37 -5.34 28.98
C GLY A 32 -35.99 -5.45 29.63
N LEU A 33 -35.92 -5.34 30.96
CA LEU A 33 -34.70 -5.64 31.73
C LEU A 33 -34.37 -7.15 31.65
N GLY A 34 -33.12 -7.49 31.32
CA GLY A 34 -32.65 -8.88 31.24
C GLY A 34 -31.17 -9.00 31.58
N SER A 35 -30.85 -9.39 32.82
CA SER A 35 -29.49 -9.59 33.31
C SER A 35 -29.06 -11.07 33.23
N LEU A 36 -27.77 -11.31 33.51
CA LEU A 36 -27.10 -12.60 33.76
C LEU A 36 -26.57 -13.36 32.53
N GLY A 37 -25.26 -13.66 32.55
CA GLY A 37 -24.60 -14.48 31.52
C GLY A 37 -23.07 -14.41 31.53
N GLY A 38 -22.42 -14.40 32.70
CA GLY A 38 -20.96 -14.47 32.76
C GLY A 38 -20.46 -15.86 32.40
N VAL A 39 -19.46 -15.95 31.51
CA VAL A 39 -18.75 -17.20 31.19
C VAL A 39 -17.27 -16.98 31.46
N GLN A 40 -16.70 -17.81 32.32
CA GLN A 40 -15.28 -17.78 32.66
C GLN A 40 -14.48 -18.45 31.53
N SER A 41 -13.39 -17.83 31.08
CA SER A 41 -12.39 -18.52 30.27
C SER A 41 -11.22 -18.93 31.15
N GLN A 42 -10.96 -20.25 31.22
CA GLN A 42 -9.70 -20.82 31.68
C GLN A 42 -8.75 -20.78 30.46
N GLY A 43 -7.47 -20.46 30.58
CA GLY A 43 -6.53 -21.10 31.50
C GLY A 43 -6.00 -22.38 30.84
N GLY A 44 -5.00 -22.23 29.98
CA GLY A 44 -4.36 -23.33 29.25
C GLY A 44 -2.97 -22.92 28.75
N ASP A 45 -1.95 -23.65 29.18
CA ASP A 45 -0.54 -23.32 28.99
C ASP A 45 -0.09 -23.42 27.53
N ALA A 46 0.69 -22.43 27.09
CA ALA A 46 1.55 -22.54 25.90
C ALA A 46 2.99 -22.73 26.36
N SER A 47 3.50 -23.96 26.27
CA SER A 47 4.87 -24.31 26.62
C SER A 47 5.86 -23.59 25.72
N ALA A 48 6.71 -22.74 26.29
CA ALA A 48 7.89 -22.24 25.60
C ALA A 48 8.89 -23.40 25.39
N THR A 49 9.47 -23.47 24.19
CA THR A 49 10.64 -24.30 23.89
C THR A 49 11.72 -23.39 23.34
N GLU A 50 12.94 -23.53 23.83
CA GLU A 50 14.00 -22.53 23.69
C GLU A 50 14.71 -22.57 22.31
N PRO A 51 15.22 -21.43 21.81
CA PRO A 51 16.14 -21.42 20.69
C PRO A 51 17.56 -21.78 21.17
N ALA A 52 18.14 -22.85 20.64
CA ALA A 52 19.52 -23.21 20.91
C ALA A 52 20.48 -22.27 20.16
N THR A 53 21.29 -21.51 20.90
CA THR A 53 22.42 -20.73 20.37
C THR A 53 23.70 -21.56 20.41
N SER A 54 24.47 -21.58 19.32
CA SER A 54 25.88 -21.92 19.35
C SER A 54 26.66 -21.19 18.27
N ASP A 55 27.38 -20.14 18.67
CA ASP A 55 28.48 -19.56 17.90
C ASP A 55 29.64 -20.56 17.74
N ASP A 56 30.26 -20.62 16.55
CA ASP A 56 31.70 -20.39 16.35
C ASP A 56 32.03 -20.22 14.83
N PRO A 57 32.85 -19.23 14.40
CA PRO A 57 33.10 -18.96 12.98
C PRO A 57 34.41 -19.56 12.43
N GLY A 58 34.31 -20.42 11.40
CA GLY A 58 35.47 -21.01 10.70
C GLY A 58 35.57 -20.62 9.22
N THR A 59 36.53 -19.76 8.86
CA THR A 59 36.77 -19.30 7.47
C THR A 59 37.74 -20.21 6.68
N VAL A 60 37.32 -20.72 5.52
CA VAL A 60 38.19 -21.26 4.45
C VAL A 60 37.47 -20.95 3.12
N SER A 61 37.90 -20.06 2.23
CA SER A 61 39.19 -19.83 1.55
C SER A 61 39.48 -20.84 0.42
N THR A 62 39.95 -20.32 -0.71
CA THR A 62 39.95 -20.93 -2.05
C THR A 62 41.12 -21.87 -2.37
N ASP A 63 40.85 -22.80 -3.31
CA ASP A 63 41.81 -23.52 -4.18
C ASP A 63 42.72 -24.56 -3.47
N PRO A 64 43.02 -25.72 -4.08
CA PRO A 64 44.07 -25.74 -5.11
C PRO A 64 43.85 -26.70 -6.31
N SER A 65 44.44 -26.34 -7.45
CA SER A 65 44.80 -27.28 -8.53
C SER A 65 46.33 -27.44 -8.68
N ALA A 66 46.76 -28.68 -8.91
CA ALA A 66 48.06 -29.13 -9.47
C ALA A 66 49.38 -28.93 -8.69
N ASP A 67 49.99 -30.05 -8.23
CA ASP A 67 51.37 -30.57 -8.49
C ASP A 67 51.52 -31.93 -7.73
N GLY A 68 52.42 -32.89 -8.01
CA GLY A 68 53.33 -33.12 -9.14
C GLY A 68 54.41 -34.19 -8.90
N SER A 69 55.22 -34.45 -9.94
CA SER A 69 56.57 -35.06 -9.95
C SER A 69 56.81 -36.58 -9.77
N SER A 70 57.75 -37.03 -10.62
CA SER A 70 58.33 -38.35 -10.95
C SER A 70 59.33 -38.98 -9.97
N GLY A 71 59.71 -40.26 -10.20
CA GLY A 71 61.05 -40.79 -9.89
C GLY A 71 61.20 -42.32 -9.92
N ASP A 72 62.14 -42.84 -10.72
CA ASP A 72 62.42 -44.29 -10.95
C ASP A 72 63.29 -44.98 -9.88
N THR A 73 63.31 -46.34 -9.87
CA THR A 73 64.54 -47.19 -9.90
C THR A 73 64.27 -48.70 -10.00
N ASP A 74 64.90 -49.34 -11.00
CA ASP A 74 65.65 -50.62 -11.01
C ASP A 74 65.02 -52.03 -10.77
N ASP A 75 65.14 -52.85 -11.82
CA ASP A 75 65.24 -54.33 -11.93
C ASP A 75 66.64 -54.79 -11.42
N PRO A 76 66.91 -56.04 -10.88
CA PRO A 76 66.66 -57.31 -11.59
C PRO A 76 66.54 -58.65 -10.79
N THR A 77 66.41 -59.77 -11.55
CA THR A 77 66.66 -61.21 -11.21
C THR A 77 65.69 -61.91 -10.23
N ASP A 78 65.16 -63.12 -10.45
CA ASP A 78 65.77 -64.35 -11.03
C ASP A 78 64.74 -65.33 -11.64
N ASP A 79 65.21 -66.15 -12.59
CA ASP A 79 64.59 -67.39 -13.12
C ASP A 79 65.25 -68.61 -12.45
N PRO A 80 64.54 -69.72 -12.20
CA PRO A 80 64.95 -70.94 -12.93
C PRO A 80 63.81 -71.89 -13.33
N THR A 81 63.73 -72.14 -14.64
CA THR A 81 63.63 -73.45 -15.30
C THR A 81 63.60 -74.71 -14.39
N ASP A 82 62.59 -75.58 -14.54
CA ASP A 82 62.76 -76.78 -15.39
C ASP A 82 61.47 -77.63 -15.58
N ASP A 83 61.41 -78.19 -16.79
CA ASP A 83 60.56 -79.24 -17.38
C ASP A 83 60.78 -80.64 -16.71
N PRO A 84 60.15 -81.79 -17.07
CA PRO A 84 58.90 -82.06 -17.80
C PRO A 84 57.91 -82.97 -17.01
N SER A 85 56.68 -83.12 -17.51
CA SER A 85 56.16 -84.48 -17.77
C SER A 85 55.02 -84.53 -18.80
N THR A 86 55.31 -85.13 -19.94
CA THR A 86 54.31 -85.78 -20.78
C THR A 86 53.81 -87.05 -20.09
N ASP A 87 52.51 -87.16 -19.83
CA ASP A 87 51.86 -88.47 -19.66
C ASP A 87 50.85 -88.71 -20.79
N PRO A 88 51.23 -89.45 -21.84
CA PRO A 88 50.33 -89.88 -22.90
C PRO A 88 49.60 -91.17 -22.50
N THR A 89 48.77 -91.12 -21.45
CA THR A 89 47.86 -92.22 -21.07
C THR A 89 46.41 -91.75 -20.87
N ALA A 90 45.93 -90.88 -21.77
CA ALA A 90 44.50 -90.83 -22.05
C ALA A 90 44.07 -92.18 -22.65
N ASP A 91 43.30 -92.95 -21.87
CA ASP A 91 42.62 -94.16 -22.33
C ASP A 91 41.62 -93.77 -23.44
N PRO A 92 41.74 -94.29 -24.68
CA PRO A 92 40.84 -93.92 -25.77
C PRO A 92 39.53 -94.74 -25.75
N THR A 93 39.05 -95.18 -24.58
CA THR A 93 37.82 -95.98 -24.46
C THR A 93 36.74 -95.46 -23.51
N ASP A 94 36.97 -94.38 -22.75
CA ASP A 94 35.87 -93.64 -22.12
C ASP A 94 35.28 -92.64 -23.11
N ASP A 95 34.13 -93.04 -23.65
CA ASP A 95 33.20 -92.22 -24.42
C ASP A 95 32.55 -91.16 -23.50
N PRO A 96 32.83 -89.85 -23.69
CA PRO A 96 32.27 -88.81 -22.84
C PRO A 96 30.79 -88.50 -23.16
N THR A 97 30.13 -89.26 -24.04
CA THR A 97 28.71 -89.04 -24.41
C THR A 97 27.71 -89.90 -23.65
N THR A 98 28.15 -90.64 -22.63
CA THR A 98 27.24 -91.27 -21.66
C THR A 98 27.52 -90.79 -20.24
N ASP A 99 27.00 -89.60 -19.93
CA ASP A 99 26.73 -89.24 -18.54
C ASP A 99 25.84 -90.32 -17.90
N PRO A 100 26.22 -90.91 -16.75
CA PRO A 100 25.48 -92.01 -16.14
C PRO A 100 24.19 -91.56 -15.42
N THR A 101 23.83 -90.29 -15.49
CA THR A 101 22.56 -89.77 -14.96
C THR A 101 21.44 -90.00 -15.98
N GLY A 102 20.43 -90.77 -15.59
CA GLY A 102 19.32 -91.16 -16.47
C GLY A 102 18.30 -90.04 -16.69
N CYS A 103 18.74 -88.90 -17.24
CA CYS A 103 17.86 -87.86 -17.76
C CYS A 103 17.04 -88.43 -18.93
N VAL A 104 15.73 -88.14 -18.97
CA VAL A 104 14.80 -88.67 -19.97
C VAL A 104 14.11 -87.51 -20.65
N ALA A 105 14.70 -87.07 -21.76
CA ALA A 105 14.31 -85.87 -22.49
C ALA A 105 12.79 -85.66 -22.59
N GLY A 106 12.33 -84.59 -21.93
CA GLY A 106 10.95 -84.23 -21.71
C GLY A 106 10.50 -83.06 -22.58
N VAL A 107 9.75 -82.14 -21.97
CA VAL A 107 9.44 -80.82 -22.50
C VAL A 107 9.88 -79.85 -21.43
N GLU A 108 10.74 -78.89 -21.79
CA GLU A 108 11.24 -77.90 -20.86
C GLU A 108 10.13 -77.17 -20.11
N VAL A 109 10.29 -77.12 -18.79
CA VAL A 109 9.43 -76.36 -17.88
C VAL A 109 10.30 -75.82 -16.75
N CYS A 110 10.17 -74.52 -16.50
CA CYS A 110 10.95 -73.80 -15.51
C CYS A 110 10.71 -74.35 -14.09
N ASN A 111 11.63 -75.20 -13.63
CA ASN A 111 11.54 -75.97 -12.39
C ASN A 111 12.90 -76.15 -11.68
N GLY A 112 14.03 -75.84 -12.34
CA GLY A 112 15.39 -75.91 -11.82
C GLY A 112 16.17 -77.19 -12.15
N ASP A 113 15.56 -78.12 -12.90
CA ASP A 113 16.20 -79.30 -13.50
C ASP A 113 16.30 -79.13 -15.04
N ASP A 114 17.31 -79.76 -15.66
CA ASP A 114 17.45 -79.91 -17.12
C ASP A 114 16.54 -81.08 -17.57
N ASP A 115 15.38 -80.77 -18.16
CA ASP A 115 14.31 -81.73 -18.43
C ASP A 115 14.46 -82.40 -19.81
N ASP A 116 15.06 -81.71 -20.79
CA ASP A 116 15.28 -82.17 -22.17
C ASP A 116 16.71 -82.70 -22.45
N CYS A 117 17.62 -82.48 -21.50
CA CYS A 117 18.98 -83.01 -21.40
C CYS A 117 19.99 -82.37 -22.37
N ASP A 118 19.82 -81.10 -22.77
CA ASP A 118 20.74 -80.40 -23.69
C ASP A 118 21.96 -79.76 -23.00
N GLY A 119 21.88 -79.54 -21.68
CA GLY A 119 22.97 -79.07 -20.81
C GLY A 119 22.91 -77.60 -20.40
N ASP A 120 21.94 -76.83 -20.88
CA ASP A 120 21.48 -75.61 -20.21
C ASP A 120 20.38 -75.97 -19.16
N VAL A 121 19.77 -74.99 -18.48
CA VAL A 121 18.71 -75.22 -17.46
C VAL A 121 17.64 -74.12 -17.56
N ASP A 122 16.37 -74.53 -17.67
CA ASP A 122 15.16 -73.69 -17.72
C ASP A 122 15.11 -72.64 -18.88
N GLU A 123 15.75 -72.89 -20.02
CA GLU A 123 15.86 -71.95 -21.16
C GLU A 123 14.68 -71.96 -22.14
N ASP A 124 14.07 -73.13 -22.42
CA ASP A 124 13.08 -73.30 -23.50
C ASP A 124 11.61 -73.52 -23.04
N ASP A 125 11.26 -73.21 -21.78
CA ASP A 125 9.86 -73.21 -21.29
C ASP A 125 8.98 -72.27 -22.13
N ALA A 126 7.94 -72.84 -22.75
CA ALA A 126 7.02 -72.14 -23.65
C ALA A 126 6.22 -70.97 -23.00
N ALA A 127 6.28 -70.80 -21.68
CA ALA A 127 5.75 -69.65 -20.97
C ALA A 127 6.71 -68.45 -20.96
N ILE A 128 8.02 -68.64 -21.09
CA ILE A 128 9.02 -67.56 -21.08
C ILE A 128 8.76 -66.61 -22.25
N GLY A 129 8.83 -65.30 -21.97
CA GLY A 129 8.54 -64.26 -22.97
C GLY A 129 7.04 -63.96 -23.17
N LEU A 130 6.11 -64.68 -22.52
CA LEU A 130 4.68 -64.36 -22.59
C LEU A 130 4.32 -63.18 -21.67
N PRO A 131 3.33 -62.34 -22.07
CA PRO A 131 2.83 -61.27 -21.23
C PRO A 131 2.05 -61.81 -20.03
N CYS A 132 2.32 -61.24 -18.85
CA CYS A 132 1.71 -61.57 -17.58
C CYS A 132 1.32 -60.31 -16.81
N ASP A 133 0.59 -60.50 -15.72
CA ASP A 133 0.10 -59.43 -14.85
C ASP A 133 0.75 -59.60 -13.47
N THR A 134 1.62 -58.66 -13.11
CA THR A 134 2.42 -58.67 -11.87
C THR A 134 1.58 -58.45 -10.61
N LYS A 135 0.32 -58.03 -10.76
CA LYS A 135 -0.58 -57.55 -9.70
C LYS A 135 -0.09 -56.29 -8.97
N MET A 136 0.95 -55.63 -9.46
CA MET A 136 1.38 -54.33 -8.96
C MET A 136 0.45 -53.21 -9.48
N PRO A 137 0.27 -52.12 -8.70
CA PRO A 137 -0.35 -50.88 -9.16
C PRO A 137 0.39 -50.20 -10.32
N GLY A 138 -0.19 -49.08 -10.76
CA GLY A 138 0.46 -48.15 -11.70
C GLY A 138 0.92 -48.74 -13.03
N GLY A 139 2.06 -48.26 -13.51
CA GLY A 139 2.68 -48.74 -14.74
C GLY A 139 3.20 -50.18 -14.64
N CYS A 140 3.57 -50.63 -13.44
CA CYS A 140 4.24 -51.92 -13.21
C CYS A 140 3.34 -53.16 -13.37
N GLY A 141 2.03 -52.99 -13.59
CA GLY A 141 1.08 -54.09 -13.73
C GLY A 141 1.39 -55.03 -14.91
N ALA A 142 1.94 -54.49 -16.01
CA ALA A 142 2.36 -55.28 -17.16
C ALA A 142 3.75 -55.87 -16.95
N GLY A 143 3.88 -57.17 -17.19
CA GLY A 143 5.16 -57.89 -17.10
C GLY A 143 5.33 -58.96 -18.16
N ILE A 144 6.53 -59.53 -18.21
CA ILE A 144 6.90 -60.67 -19.03
C ILE A 144 7.30 -61.83 -18.11
N GLN A 145 6.87 -63.04 -18.45
CA GLN A 145 7.30 -64.24 -17.75
C GLN A 145 8.78 -64.52 -18.02
N ALA A 146 9.54 -64.75 -16.97
CA ALA A 146 10.91 -65.21 -17.01
C ALA A 146 11.08 -66.37 -16.03
N CYS A 147 11.97 -67.32 -16.35
CA CYS A 147 12.45 -68.23 -15.32
C CYS A 147 13.47 -67.53 -14.44
N THR A 148 13.39 -67.71 -13.13
CA THR A 148 14.38 -67.23 -12.17
C THR A 148 14.40 -68.20 -10.99
N ASP A 149 15.56 -68.83 -10.76
CA ASP A 149 15.78 -69.84 -9.72
C ASP A 149 14.76 -71.01 -9.76
N GLY A 150 14.48 -71.56 -10.96
CA GLY A 150 13.54 -72.67 -11.15
C GLY A 150 12.07 -72.31 -10.91
N LEU A 151 11.70 -71.04 -11.05
CA LEU A 151 10.32 -70.57 -10.90
C LEU A 151 9.94 -69.54 -11.99
N LEU A 152 8.76 -69.72 -12.59
CA LEU A 152 8.16 -68.71 -13.48
C LEU A 152 7.75 -67.48 -12.67
N VAL A 153 8.54 -66.41 -12.79
CA VAL A 153 8.29 -65.10 -12.19
C VAL A 153 7.75 -64.15 -13.26
N CYS A 154 6.77 -63.32 -12.91
CA CYS A 154 6.31 -62.23 -13.76
C CYS A 154 7.12 -60.97 -13.44
N ASN A 155 8.10 -60.66 -14.29
CA ASN A 155 8.95 -59.47 -14.12
C ASN A 155 8.32 -58.26 -14.82
N PRO A 156 8.22 -57.09 -14.18
CA PRO A 156 7.58 -55.91 -14.78
C PRO A 156 8.35 -55.41 -16.01
N GLU A 157 7.63 -55.00 -17.06
CA GLU A 157 8.24 -54.39 -18.26
C GLU A 157 8.80 -52.99 -17.97
N THR A 158 8.17 -52.26 -17.04
CA THR A 158 8.64 -50.97 -16.55
C THR A 158 9.01 -51.08 -15.06
N PRO A 159 10.29 -50.90 -14.69
CA PRO A 159 10.69 -50.88 -13.29
C PRO A 159 10.15 -49.63 -12.59
N ALA A 160 9.80 -49.75 -11.31
CA ALA A 160 9.40 -48.64 -10.47
C ALA A 160 10.49 -47.54 -10.44
N THR A 161 10.08 -46.28 -10.57
CA THR A 161 10.93 -45.09 -10.55
C THR A 161 10.36 -44.02 -9.62
N ALA A 162 11.17 -43.06 -9.17
CA ALA A 162 10.66 -41.98 -8.33
C ALA A 162 9.62 -41.12 -9.08
N GLU A 163 8.52 -40.82 -8.38
CA GLU A 163 7.39 -40.04 -8.88
C GLU A 163 7.78 -38.80 -9.69
N THR A 164 7.15 -38.66 -10.86
CA THR A 164 7.14 -37.44 -11.67
C THR A 164 5.71 -36.91 -11.73
N CYS A 165 5.53 -35.58 -11.67
CA CYS A 165 4.20 -34.97 -11.79
C CYS A 165 3.63 -35.16 -13.22
N ASN A 166 2.97 -36.28 -13.46
CA ASN A 166 2.53 -36.76 -14.76
C ASN A 166 1.14 -37.43 -14.74
N GLY A 167 0.57 -37.67 -13.55
CA GLY A 167 -0.75 -38.30 -13.37
C GLY A 167 -0.75 -39.83 -13.46
N ALA A 168 0.43 -40.44 -13.38
CA ALA A 168 0.66 -41.88 -13.24
C ALA A 168 1.21 -42.20 -11.83
N ASP A 169 1.31 -43.50 -11.58
CA ASP A 169 1.90 -44.10 -10.38
C ASP A 169 3.21 -44.74 -10.90
N ASP A 170 4.30 -43.98 -10.77
CA ASP A 170 5.62 -44.28 -11.34
C ASP A 170 6.43 -45.21 -10.41
N ASP A 171 6.23 -45.10 -9.08
CA ASP A 171 6.85 -45.99 -8.08
C ASP A 171 6.03 -47.26 -7.77
N CYS A 172 4.78 -47.32 -8.25
CA CYS A 172 3.86 -48.43 -8.16
C CYS A 172 3.42 -48.76 -6.71
N ASP A 173 3.39 -47.78 -5.82
CA ASP A 173 2.88 -47.92 -4.44
C ASP A 173 1.34 -47.89 -4.34
N GLY A 174 0.65 -47.51 -5.42
CA GLY A 174 -0.80 -47.40 -5.48
C GLY A 174 -1.37 -46.00 -5.20
N THR A 175 -0.49 -45.01 -5.03
CA THR A 175 -0.82 -43.59 -5.06
C THR A 175 -0.29 -42.93 -6.34
N VAL A 176 -0.74 -41.71 -6.65
CA VAL A 176 -0.41 -41.00 -7.90
C VAL A 176 0.10 -39.62 -7.52
N ASP A 177 1.22 -39.21 -8.11
CA ASP A 177 1.88 -37.92 -7.88
C ASP A 177 2.19 -37.63 -6.38
N GLN A 178 2.51 -38.66 -5.57
CA GLN A 178 2.66 -38.53 -4.12
C GLN A 178 3.89 -37.69 -3.72
N GLY A 179 3.72 -36.91 -2.64
CA GLY A 179 4.81 -36.11 -2.08
C GLY A 179 5.16 -34.81 -2.85
N ASN A 180 4.31 -34.38 -3.79
CA ASN A 180 4.51 -33.17 -4.62
C ASN A 180 5.75 -33.27 -5.55
N PRO A 181 5.81 -34.27 -6.45
CA PRO A 181 6.95 -34.51 -7.31
C PRO A 181 7.21 -33.32 -8.23
N GLY A 182 8.48 -32.90 -8.35
CA GLY A 182 8.87 -31.71 -9.12
C GLY A 182 8.37 -30.36 -8.59
N GLY A 183 7.62 -30.34 -7.48
CA GLY A 183 7.09 -29.12 -6.86
C GLY A 183 8.03 -28.48 -5.83
N GLY A 184 7.49 -27.58 -5.01
CA GLY A 184 8.22 -26.90 -3.93
C GLY A 184 9.10 -25.74 -4.37
N GLY A 185 9.44 -25.65 -5.66
CA GLY A 185 10.08 -24.47 -6.24
C GLY A 185 9.18 -23.22 -6.22
N GLY A 186 9.78 -22.04 -6.08
CA GLY A 186 9.06 -20.77 -6.26
C GLY A 186 8.69 -20.55 -7.72
N CYS A 187 7.52 -19.95 -7.96
CA CYS A 187 6.98 -19.69 -9.29
C CYS A 187 6.23 -18.35 -9.35
N ASP A 188 6.02 -17.85 -10.56
CA ASP A 188 5.17 -16.68 -10.83
C ASP A 188 3.75 -17.16 -11.19
N THR A 189 2.75 -16.66 -10.48
CA THR A 189 1.33 -17.02 -10.67
C THR A 189 0.68 -16.28 -11.83
N GLY A 190 1.35 -15.24 -12.35
CA GLY A 190 0.81 -14.32 -13.37
C GLY A 190 -0.25 -13.35 -12.84
N THR A 191 -0.54 -13.36 -11.54
CA THR A 191 -1.38 -12.34 -10.89
C THR A 191 -0.53 -11.17 -10.39
N PRO A 192 -1.04 -9.93 -10.37
CA PRO A 192 -0.27 -8.77 -9.93
C PRO A 192 -0.11 -8.72 -8.41
N GLY A 193 0.55 -7.68 -7.92
CA GLY A 193 0.65 -7.39 -6.49
C GLY A 193 1.36 -8.47 -5.67
N VAL A 194 0.91 -8.63 -4.42
CA VAL A 194 1.48 -9.61 -3.48
C VAL A 194 1.21 -11.06 -3.91
N CYS A 195 0.20 -11.29 -4.75
CA CYS A 195 -0.19 -12.61 -5.24
C CYS A 195 0.75 -13.19 -6.31
N ALA A 196 1.63 -12.37 -6.90
CA ALA A 196 2.56 -12.79 -7.95
C ALA A 196 3.44 -13.99 -7.53
N ALA A 197 3.89 -14.00 -6.27
CA ALA A 197 4.73 -15.07 -5.74
C ALA A 197 3.90 -16.31 -5.36
N GLY A 198 4.22 -17.44 -6.00
CA GLY A 198 3.65 -18.74 -5.69
C GLY A 198 4.69 -19.83 -5.42
N THR A 199 4.20 -21.02 -5.11
CA THR A 199 4.98 -22.26 -5.01
C THR A 199 4.35 -23.33 -5.90
N SER A 200 5.19 -24.04 -6.65
CA SER A 200 4.76 -25.12 -7.53
C SER A 200 4.21 -26.30 -6.73
N GLN A 201 3.00 -26.73 -7.09
CA GLN A 201 2.36 -27.92 -6.55
C GLN A 201 1.93 -28.83 -7.68
N CYS A 202 2.24 -30.12 -7.58
CA CYS A 202 1.65 -31.12 -8.45
C CYS A 202 0.17 -31.29 -8.11
N GLN A 203 -0.69 -31.02 -9.08
CA GLN A 203 -2.14 -31.11 -8.93
C GLN A 203 -2.71 -31.77 -10.19
N SER A 204 -3.24 -32.98 -10.05
CA SER A 204 -3.87 -33.75 -11.15
C SER A 204 -2.91 -34.00 -12.34
N GLY A 205 -1.69 -34.50 -12.09
CA GLY A 205 -0.70 -34.78 -13.13
C GLY A 205 -0.09 -33.57 -13.83
N GLY A 206 -0.15 -32.38 -13.21
CA GLY A 206 0.48 -31.17 -13.73
C GLY A 206 0.98 -30.24 -12.63
N LEU A 207 2.14 -29.62 -12.85
CA LEU A 207 2.67 -28.60 -11.95
C LEU A 207 1.87 -27.30 -12.10
N ALA A 208 1.08 -26.98 -11.08
CA ALA A 208 0.35 -25.73 -10.94
C ALA A 208 1.12 -24.75 -10.05
N CYS A 209 1.18 -23.47 -10.42
CA CYS A 209 1.72 -22.43 -9.54
C CYS A 209 0.61 -21.95 -8.60
N VAL A 210 0.75 -22.20 -7.29
CA VAL A 210 -0.24 -21.82 -6.28
C VAL A 210 0.25 -20.59 -5.53
N GLN A 211 -0.59 -19.56 -5.40
CA GLN A 211 -0.28 -18.31 -4.69
C GLN A 211 0.17 -18.57 -3.24
N ASN A 212 1.25 -17.91 -2.81
CA ASN A 212 1.71 -17.94 -1.42
C ASN A 212 0.90 -17.00 -0.52
N VAL A 213 0.42 -15.90 -1.10
CA VAL A 213 -0.48 -14.92 -0.49
C VAL A 213 -1.67 -14.76 -1.42
N GLY A 214 -2.87 -14.99 -0.90
CA GLY A 214 -4.11 -14.75 -1.64
C GLY A 214 -4.59 -13.30 -1.47
N ALA A 215 -5.38 -12.83 -2.43
CA ALA A 215 -5.98 -11.50 -2.41
C ALA A 215 -6.72 -11.21 -1.09
N SER A 216 -6.50 -10.01 -0.56
CA SER A 216 -7.11 -9.50 0.67
C SER A 216 -7.69 -8.09 0.43
N GLY A 217 -8.07 -7.37 1.48
CA GLY A 217 -8.55 -5.99 1.31
C GLY A 217 -7.38 -5.01 1.42
N GLU A 218 -7.29 -4.06 0.49
CA GLU A 218 -6.24 -3.03 0.43
C GLU A 218 -5.88 -2.43 1.79
N ALA A 219 -4.59 -2.44 2.12
CA ALA A 219 -4.01 -1.65 3.19
C ALA A 219 -3.11 -0.56 2.60
N CYS A 220 -3.03 0.60 3.26
CA CYS A 220 -2.12 1.66 2.83
C CYS A 220 -0.66 1.31 3.17
N ASN A 221 -0.02 0.55 2.28
CA ASN A 221 1.30 -0.04 2.50
C ASN A 221 2.21 0.01 1.26
N GLY A 222 1.71 0.46 0.10
CA GLY A 222 2.46 0.56 -1.15
C GLY A 222 2.51 -0.75 -1.94
N ALA A 223 1.67 -1.71 -1.60
CA ALA A 223 1.43 -2.95 -2.33
C ALA A 223 0.03 -2.95 -2.97
N ASP A 224 -0.21 -3.98 -3.77
CA ASP A 224 -1.50 -4.33 -4.38
C ASP A 224 -1.88 -5.64 -3.66
N ASP A 225 -2.68 -5.49 -2.60
CA ASP A 225 -3.04 -6.54 -1.62
C ASP A 225 -4.28 -7.33 -2.08
N ASP A 226 -5.18 -6.71 -2.83
CA ASP A 226 -6.34 -7.36 -3.47
C ASP A 226 -6.00 -7.97 -4.85
N CYS A 227 -4.81 -7.65 -5.37
CA CYS A 227 -4.26 -8.17 -6.62
C CYS A 227 -5.10 -7.79 -7.86
N ASN A 228 -5.73 -6.61 -7.84
CA ASN A 228 -6.46 -6.02 -8.96
C ASN A 228 -5.55 -5.29 -9.97
N GLY A 229 -4.29 -5.03 -9.61
CA GLY A 229 -3.30 -4.34 -10.46
C GLY A 229 -3.16 -2.84 -10.17
N VAL A 230 -3.79 -2.32 -9.12
CA VAL A 230 -3.70 -0.93 -8.66
C VAL A 230 -3.25 -0.92 -7.19
N VAL A 231 -2.09 -0.31 -6.93
CA VAL A 231 -1.54 -0.16 -5.57
C VAL A 231 -2.32 0.89 -4.77
N ASP A 232 -2.61 0.57 -3.51
CA ASP A 232 -3.30 1.42 -2.53
C ASP A 232 -4.65 1.99 -3.03
N ASP A 233 -5.50 1.20 -3.70
CA ASP A 233 -6.62 1.76 -4.47
C ASP A 233 -7.72 2.43 -3.61
N GLY A 234 -8.08 3.66 -4.00
CA GLY A 234 -9.03 4.49 -3.25
C GLY A 234 -8.40 5.26 -2.08
N ASN A 235 -8.64 4.81 -0.84
CA ASN A 235 -8.09 5.41 0.38
C ASN A 235 -8.07 4.38 1.54
N PRO A 236 -7.35 3.25 1.40
CA PRO A 236 -7.32 2.19 2.40
C PRO A 236 -6.82 2.71 3.75
N GLY A 237 -7.49 2.34 4.85
CA GLY A 237 -7.18 2.80 6.21
C GLY A 237 -7.38 4.31 6.48
N GLY A 238 -7.76 5.10 5.48
CA GLY A 238 -7.94 6.56 5.59
C GLY A 238 -9.33 6.98 6.09
N GLY A 239 -9.68 8.24 5.85
CA GLY A 239 -10.99 8.83 6.19
C GLY A 239 -11.19 9.17 7.67
N GLY A 240 -10.37 8.62 8.58
CA GLY A 240 -10.31 9.06 9.97
C GLY A 240 -9.81 10.50 10.10
N GLY A 241 -10.38 11.27 11.03
CA GLY A 241 -9.89 12.61 11.37
C GLY A 241 -8.52 12.57 12.05
N CYS A 242 -7.68 13.57 11.78
CA CYS A 242 -6.33 13.68 12.31
C CYS A 242 -5.95 15.14 12.60
N SER A 243 -4.84 15.36 13.30
CA SER A 243 -4.26 16.69 13.50
C SER A 243 -3.05 16.86 12.61
N THR A 244 -3.01 17.95 11.84
CA THR A 244 -1.92 18.28 10.90
C THR A 244 -0.69 18.85 11.60
N GLY A 245 -0.84 19.31 12.84
CA GLY A 245 0.18 20.08 13.56
C GLY A 245 0.28 21.55 13.15
N LEU A 246 -0.54 22.01 12.20
CA LEU A 246 -0.65 23.42 11.83
C LEU A 246 -1.54 24.18 12.83
N ALA A 247 -1.47 25.52 12.77
CA ALA A 247 -2.31 26.40 13.55
C ALA A 247 -3.70 26.60 12.93
N GLY A 248 -4.54 27.38 13.61
CA GLY A 248 -5.84 27.83 13.12
C GLY A 248 -6.77 26.78 12.51
N ILE A 249 -7.45 27.18 11.43
CA ILE A 249 -8.38 26.32 10.70
C ILE A 249 -7.68 25.12 10.02
N CYS A 250 -6.37 25.23 9.76
CA CYS A 250 -5.56 24.18 9.14
C CYS A 250 -5.25 23.00 10.08
N ALA A 251 -5.43 23.16 11.40
CA ALA A 251 -5.09 22.15 12.41
C ALA A 251 -5.85 20.82 12.24
N ALA A 252 -7.09 20.87 11.73
CA ALA A 252 -7.92 19.70 11.50
C ALA A 252 -7.69 19.12 10.11
N GLY A 253 -7.37 17.82 10.05
CA GLY A 253 -7.17 17.08 8.81
C GLY A 253 -7.96 15.77 8.74
N THR A 254 -7.83 15.09 7.60
CA THR A 254 -8.34 13.74 7.34
C THR A 254 -7.21 12.88 6.81
N GLN A 255 -7.13 11.63 7.26
CA GLN A 255 -6.13 10.67 6.77
C GLN A 255 -6.40 10.31 5.31
N GLN A 256 -5.36 10.43 4.48
CA GLN A 256 -5.35 10.05 3.07
C GLN A 256 -4.18 9.10 2.84
N CYS A 257 -4.40 7.97 2.17
CA CYS A 257 -3.32 7.13 1.71
C CYS A 257 -2.57 7.83 0.57
N GLN A 258 -1.25 8.03 0.73
CA GLN A 258 -0.39 8.68 -0.26
C GLN A 258 0.97 7.99 -0.31
N GLY A 259 1.18 7.17 -1.34
CA GLY A 259 2.45 6.48 -1.58
C GLY A 259 2.80 5.45 -0.49
N GLY A 260 1.86 4.55 -0.18
CA GLY A 260 2.04 3.51 0.83
C GLY A 260 2.10 3.98 2.28
N GLY A 261 1.61 5.18 2.58
CA GLY A 261 1.53 5.70 3.96
C GLY A 261 0.33 6.62 4.18
N LEU A 262 -0.25 6.55 5.37
CA LEU A 262 -1.33 7.46 5.79
C LEU A 262 -0.76 8.86 6.09
N ALA A 263 -1.06 9.82 5.22
CA ALA A 263 -0.75 11.23 5.40
C ALA A 263 -1.95 11.96 6.01
N CYS A 264 -1.72 12.83 7.00
CA CYS A 264 -2.75 13.73 7.50
C CYS A 264 -2.84 14.97 6.61
N VAL A 265 -3.92 15.09 5.83
CA VAL A 265 -4.15 16.23 4.93
C VAL A 265 -5.13 17.20 5.57
N GLN A 266 -4.78 18.48 5.60
CA GLN A 266 -5.63 19.55 6.13
C GLN A 266 -7.01 19.60 5.43
N ASN A 267 -8.08 19.73 6.22
CA ASN A 267 -9.45 19.82 5.72
C ASN A 267 -9.75 21.19 5.12
N GLN A 268 -9.01 22.22 5.55
CA GLN A 268 -9.05 23.58 5.03
C GLN A 268 -7.61 24.04 4.78
N ALA A 269 -7.39 24.75 3.68
CA ALA A 269 -6.09 25.33 3.37
C ALA A 269 -5.99 26.76 3.92
N ALA A 270 -4.78 27.18 4.24
CA ALA A 270 -4.48 28.55 4.61
C ALA A 270 -4.97 29.52 3.52
N VAL A 271 -5.70 30.55 3.95
CA VAL A 271 -6.19 31.68 3.14
C VAL A 271 -5.86 32.96 3.90
N GLY A 272 -5.81 34.11 3.24
CA GLY A 272 -5.57 35.37 3.96
C GLY A 272 -6.64 35.64 5.03
N GLU A 273 -6.24 36.23 6.16
CA GLU A 273 -7.05 36.52 7.33
C GLU A 273 -8.43 37.14 7.03
N VAL A 274 -9.47 36.58 7.64
CA VAL A 274 -10.88 36.98 7.54
C VAL A 274 -11.24 37.80 8.77
N CYS A 275 -10.77 39.03 8.75
CA CYS A 275 -10.83 39.98 9.87
C CYS A 275 -12.18 40.02 10.61
N GLY A 276 -12.15 39.74 11.90
CA GLY A 276 -13.27 39.76 12.83
C GLY A 276 -14.03 38.44 12.96
N ASP A 277 -13.56 37.33 12.38
CA ASP A 277 -14.11 35.99 12.61
C ASP A 277 -13.52 35.29 13.86
N ALA A 278 -12.43 35.85 14.42
CA ALA A 278 -11.67 35.33 15.57
C ALA A 278 -11.08 33.92 15.35
N LEU A 279 -10.84 33.56 14.09
CA LEU A 279 -10.08 32.39 13.67
C LEU A 279 -8.71 32.83 13.15
N ASP A 280 -7.82 31.85 13.06
CA ASP A 280 -6.53 31.94 12.39
C ASP A 280 -6.74 31.24 11.04
N ASN A 281 -6.91 32.03 9.97
CA ASN A 281 -7.25 31.56 8.63
C ASN A 281 -6.00 31.35 7.76
N ASP A 282 -4.95 32.14 7.97
CA ASP A 282 -3.67 32.02 7.26
C ASP A 282 -2.71 31.00 7.90
N CYS A 283 -3.06 30.54 9.11
CA CYS A 283 -2.40 29.48 9.87
C CYS A 283 -0.99 29.87 10.33
N ASP A 284 -0.70 31.18 10.51
CA ASP A 284 0.56 31.73 11.02
C ASP A 284 0.70 31.72 12.57
N SER A 285 -0.36 31.31 13.29
CA SER A 285 -0.50 31.30 14.76
C SER A 285 -0.81 32.65 15.43
N ALA A 286 -1.08 33.71 14.66
CA ALA A 286 -1.85 34.86 15.11
C ALA A 286 -3.33 34.72 14.71
N VAL A 287 -4.17 35.58 15.26
CA VAL A 287 -5.62 35.65 14.97
C VAL A 287 -5.91 37.11 14.62
N ASP A 288 -6.61 37.35 13.52
CA ASP A 288 -6.94 38.68 13.00
C ASP A 288 -5.68 39.56 12.73
N ASN A 289 -4.55 38.94 12.35
CA ASN A 289 -3.34 39.64 11.91
C ASN A 289 -3.49 40.19 10.47
N GLY A 290 -2.60 41.11 10.07
CA GLY A 290 -2.64 41.68 8.71
C GLY A 290 -3.86 42.56 8.38
N CYS A 291 -4.86 42.62 9.26
CA CYS A 291 -6.13 43.34 9.14
C CYS A 291 -6.03 44.88 9.15
N GLY A 292 -5.01 45.47 8.53
CA GLY A 292 -4.96 46.93 8.33
C GLY A 292 -5.96 47.38 7.26
N CYS A 293 -6.69 48.46 7.52
CA CYS A 293 -7.54 49.06 6.49
C CYS A 293 -6.74 49.53 5.27
N ALA A 294 -7.27 49.29 4.07
CA ALA A 294 -6.63 49.64 2.80
C ALA A 294 -6.33 51.15 2.66
N HIS A 295 -7.09 51.98 3.37
CA HIS A 295 -6.80 53.38 3.65
C HIS A 295 -7.39 53.77 5.00
N ASP A 296 -7.06 54.97 5.47
CA ASP A 296 -7.62 55.56 6.67
C ASP A 296 -9.16 55.70 6.56
N THR A 297 -9.88 55.39 7.65
CA THR A 297 -11.34 55.39 7.77
C THR A 297 -11.98 56.76 7.47
N CYS A 298 -11.22 57.85 7.58
CA CYS A 298 -11.65 59.20 7.27
C CYS A 298 -11.35 59.64 5.83
N THR A 299 -10.79 58.76 4.99
CA THR A 299 -10.49 59.03 3.58
C THR A 299 -11.54 58.35 2.69
N ILE A 300 -12.14 59.10 1.76
CA ILE A 300 -13.02 58.55 0.71
C ILE A 300 -12.20 57.69 -0.25
N GLY A 301 -12.67 56.48 -0.57
CA GLY A 301 -11.91 55.53 -1.36
C GLY A 301 -12.68 54.29 -1.82
N GLY A 302 -11.96 53.18 -1.99
CA GLY A 302 -12.57 51.87 -2.23
C GLY A 302 -13.36 51.39 -1.01
N ALA A 303 -14.14 50.32 -1.14
CA ALA A 303 -14.77 49.72 0.03
C ALA A 303 -13.70 49.26 1.04
N LEU A 304 -13.88 49.58 2.32
CA LEU A 304 -13.05 49.05 3.40
C LEU A 304 -13.57 47.69 3.86
N THR A 305 -12.67 46.76 4.14
CA THR A 305 -13.01 45.42 4.63
C THR A 305 -13.51 45.51 6.07
N SER A 306 -14.68 44.92 6.36
CA SER A 306 -15.14 44.72 7.74
C SER A 306 -14.06 44.00 8.56
N GLY A 307 -13.90 44.38 9.83
CA GLY A 307 -12.84 43.85 10.68
C GLY A 307 -11.50 44.59 10.59
N CYS A 308 -11.25 45.44 9.57
CA CYS A 308 -9.97 46.14 9.47
C CYS A 308 -9.76 47.25 10.52
N ASP A 309 -10.86 47.72 11.10
CA ASP A 309 -10.91 48.62 12.25
C ASP A 309 -12.27 48.44 12.97
N ALA A 310 -12.32 48.74 14.27
CA ALA A 310 -13.53 48.57 15.08
C ALA A 310 -14.67 49.51 14.64
N CYS A 311 -14.35 50.72 14.17
CA CYS A 311 -15.34 51.63 13.59
C CYS A 311 -15.81 51.13 12.22
N VAL A 312 -14.89 50.69 11.35
CA VAL A 312 -15.25 50.12 10.05
C VAL A 312 -16.22 48.95 10.21
N THR A 313 -15.95 48.02 11.13
CA THR A 313 -16.85 46.90 11.45
C THR A 313 -18.26 47.36 11.86
N SER A 314 -18.33 48.40 12.71
CA SER A 314 -19.60 48.96 13.18
C SER A 314 -20.39 49.66 12.07
N ILE A 315 -19.70 50.31 11.13
CA ILE A 315 -20.27 50.91 9.93
C ILE A 315 -20.75 49.82 8.96
N CYS A 316 -19.92 48.82 8.63
CA CYS A 316 -20.30 47.72 7.74
C CYS A 316 -21.56 46.96 8.21
N ALA A 317 -21.74 46.82 9.52
CA ALA A 317 -22.91 46.17 10.12
C ALA A 317 -24.19 47.03 10.05
N THR A 318 -24.04 48.35 9.87
CA THR A 318 -25.13 49.33 9.83
C THR A 318 -25.50 49.71 8.39
N ASP A 319 -24.51 50.08 7.57
CA ASP A 319 -24.62 50.24 6.13
C ASP A 319 -23.68 49.28 5.38
N PRO A 320 -24.20 48.15 4.87
CA PRO A 320 -23.46 47.25 4.01
C PRO A 320 -22.97 47.87 2.70
N PHE A 321 -23.46 49.04 2.27
CA PHE A 321 -22.98 49.71 1.06
C PHE A 321 -21.50 50.07 1.16
N CYS A 322 -21.07 50.59 2.32
CA CYS A 322 -19.72 51.06 2.59
C CYS A 322 -18.62 50.01 2.41
N CYS A 323 -18.98 48.74 2.62
CA CYS A 323 -18.04 47.62 2.63
C CYS A 323 -18.24 46.63 1.46
N ASN A 324 -19.32 46.80 0.67
CA ASN A 324 -19.57 46.02 -0.55
C ASN A 324 -19.42 46.83 -1.85
N ASN A 325 -19.44 48.17 -1.80
CA ASN A 325 -19.43 49.03 -3.00
C ASN A 325 -18.30 50.07 -2.95
N SER A 326 -18.34 51.00 -1.99
CA SER A 326 -17.37 52.10 -1.90
C SER A 326 -17.42 52.80 -0.55
N TRP A 327 -16.27 53.23 -0.03
CA TRP A 327 -16.20 54.09 1.14
C TRP A 327 -16.36 55.55 0.74
N ASP A 328 -17.60 56.03 0.70
CA ASP A 328 -17.93 57.39 0.23
C ASP A 328 -18.10 58.41 1.38
N SER A 329 -18.62 59.60 1.06
CA SER A 329 -18.83 60.65 2.07
C SER A 329 -19.91 60.31 3.11
N GLN A 330 -20.83 59.39 2.82
CA GLN A 330 -21.79 58.89 3.81
C GLN A 330 -21.05 57.98 4.79
N CYS A 331 -20.24 57.05 4.31
CA CYS A 331 -19.41 56.17 5.14
C CYS A 331 -18.47 56.96 6.06
N VAL A 332 -17.81 58.01 5.52
CA VAL A 332 -16.98 58.93 6.33
C VAL A 332 -17.83 59.72 7.34
N SER A 333 -19.05 60.15 7.00
CA SER A 333 -19.95 60.81 7.95
C SER A 333 -20.40 59.86 9.08
N GLU A 334 -20.63 58.59 8.76
CA GLU A 334 -21.06 57.56 9.70
C GLU A 334 -20.02 57.21 10.77
N THR A 335 -18.74 57.47 10.52
CA THR A 335 -17.70 57.42 11.57
C THR A 335 -18.05 58.27 12.79
N SER A 336 -18.69 59.43 12.57
CA SER A 336 -19.06 60.35 13.63
C SER A 336 -20.34 59.95 14.36
N SER A 337 -21.32 59.38 13.64
CA SER A 337 -22.63 59.02 14.20
C SER A 337 -22.68 57.62 14.82
N ILE A 338 -21.89 56.69 14.30
CA ILE A 338 -21.83 55.28 14.76
C ILE A 338 -20.69 55.09 15.76
N CYS A 339 -19.50 55.62 15.46
CA CYS A 339 -18.29 55.36 16.25
C CYS A 339 -17.87 56.52 17.16
N GLY A 340 -18.47 57.71 16.99
CA GLY A 340 -18.04 58.94 17.67
C GLY A 340 -16.69 59.50 17.18
N LEU A 341 -16.17 59.00 16.05
CA LEU A 341 -14.91 59.45 15.46
C LEU A 341 -15.14 60.72 14.63
N VAL A 342 -14.42 61.81 14.95
CA VAL A 342 -14.48 63.06 14.18
C VAL A 342 -13.35 63.09 13.17
N CYS A 343 -13.68 63.00 11.89
CA CYS A 343 -12.70 62.86 10.83
C CYS A 343 -11.92 64.15 10.49
N PRO A 344 -10.59 64.07 10.24
CA PRO A 344 -9.78 65.18 9.75
C PRO A 344 -10.34 65.82 8.48
N GLY A 345 -10.41 67.15 8.46
CA GLY A 345 -10.87 67.90 7.28
C GLY A 345 -12.40 68.00 7.13
N SER A 346 -13.17 67.54 8.12
CA SER A 346 -14.63 67.73 8.19
C SER A 346 -15.06 69.17 8.55
N CYS A 347 -14.10 70.08 8.75
CA CYS A 347 -14.39 71.48 9.03
C CYS A 347 -15.17 72.16 7.89
N ALA A 348 -16.18 72.97 8.25
CA ALA A 348 -16.96 73.76 7.30
C ALA A 348 -16.12 74.71 6.44
N HIS A 349 -14.94 75.10 6.93
CA HIS A 349 -13.86 75.75 6.19
C HIS A 349 -12.51 75.49 6.89
N SER A 350 -11.40 75.88 6.26
CA SER A 350 -10.08 75.81 6.89
C SER A 350 -10.05 76.58 8.22
N PRO A 351 -9.37 76.07 9.28
CA PRO A 351 -9.14 76.83 10.51
C PRO A 351 -8.32 78.10 10.30
N CYS A 352 -7.58 78.21 9.20
CA CYS A 352 -6.86 79.42 8.80
C CYS A 352 -7.70 80.49 8.10
N VAL A 353 -9.03 80.32 8.02
CA VAL A 353 -9.93 81.27 7.36
C VAL A 353 -11.08 81.61 8.30
N ALA A 354 -11.35 82.91 8.49
CA ALA A 354 -12.48 83.38 9.28
C ALA A 354 -13.82 83.04 8.58
N GLY A 355 -14.83 82.64 9.37
CA GLY A 355 -16.11 82.16 8.84
C GLY A 355 -17.13 81.79 9.93
N GLY A 356 -17.89 80.71 9.67
CA GLY A 356 -18.86 80.15 10.61
C GLY A 356 -18.15 79.46 11.79
N VAL A 357 -18.92 78.99 12.77
CA VAL A 357 -18.32 78.17 13.85
C VAL A 357 -17.73 76.88 13.25
N LEU A 358 -16.53 76.52 13.71
CA LEU A 358 -15.93 75.21 13.41
C LEU A 358 -16.24 74.23 14.54
N THR A 359 -16.62 73.00 14.16
CA THR A 359 -16.87 71.91 15.11
C THR A 359 -15.57 71.52 15.79
N SER A 360 -15.56 71.43 17.12
CA SER A 360 -14.39 71.03 17.91
C SER A 360 -13.75 69.73 17.36
N GLY A 361 -12.49 69.82 16.91
CA GLY A 361 -11.72 68.69 16.39
C GLY A 361 -11.92 68.35 14.90
N CYS A 362 -12.71 69.12 14.16
CA CYS A 362 -12.99 68.87 12.74
C CYS A 362 -11.74 68.90 11.82
N ASP A 363 -10.62 69.45 12.31
CA ASP A 363 -9.36 69.55 11.59
C ASP A 363 -8.51 68.28 11.69
N GLY A 364 -8.85 67.37 12.62
CA GLY A 364 -8.13 66.11 12.85
C GLY A 364 -6.75 66.25 13.50
N GLY A 365 -6.09 67.39 13.33
CA GLY A 365 -4.90 67.77 14.09
C GLY A 365 -5.19 68.17 15.55
N GLY A 366 -6.47 68.24 15.94
CA GLY A 366 -6.89 68.67 17.28
C GLY A 366 -6.69 70.16 17.55
N CYS A 367 -6.27 70.94 16.55
CA CYS A 367 -6.06 72.37 16.70
C CYS A 367 -7.38 73.10 16.93
N VAL A 368 -8.43 72.76 16.18
CA VAL A 368 -9.74 73.38 16.38
C VAL A 368 -10.26 73.06 17.78
N ALA A 369 -10.10 71.82 18.26
CA ALA A 369 -10.44 71.48 19.65
C ALA A 369 -9.64 72.26 20.69
N THR A 370 -8.33 72.49 20.44
CA THR A 370 -7.46 73.29 21.32
C THR A 370 -7.87 74.76 21.37
N VAL A 371 -8.23 75.35 20.22
CA VAL A 371 -8.78 76.70 20.13
C VAL A 371 -10.15 76.76 20.81
N CYS A 372 -11.08 75.83 20.54
CA CYS A 372 -12.39 75.77 21.22
C CYS A 372 -12.28 75.67 22.75
N GLY A 373 -11.30 74.91 23.25
CA GLY A 373 -11.06 74.74 24.70
C GLY A 373 -10.39 75.94 25.35
N THR A 374 -9.67 76.76 24.57
CA THR A 374 -9.01 77.99 25.05
C THR A 374 -9.97 79.18 24.97
N ASP A 375 -10.72 79.28 23.87
CA ASP A 375 -11.71 80.32 23.60
C ASP A 375 -13.02 79.70 23.09
N PRO A 376 -14.00 79.48 24.00
CA PRO A 376 -15.30 78.95 23.64
C PRO A 376 -16.08 79.81 22.63
N PHE A 377 -15.74 81.09 22.45
CA PHE A 377 -16.41 81.95 21.47
C PHE A 377 -16.24 81.42 20.03
N CYS A 378 -15.04 80.91 19.71
CA CYS A 378 -14.68 80.42 18.37
C CYS A 378 -15.57 79.29 17.88
N CYS A 379 -16.12 78.47 18.79
CA CYS A 379 -16.88 77.28 18.44
C CYS A 379 -18.34 77.34 18.91
N ALA A 380 -18.72 78.33 19.73
CA ALA A 380 -20.10 78.60 20.13
C ALA A 380 -20.75 79.78 19.41
N THR A 381 -19.96 80.73 18.86
CA THR A 381 -20.48 81.98 18.28
C THR A 381 -19.99 82.25 16.85
N SER A 382 -18.68 82.33 16.62
CA SER A 382 -18.11 82.57 15.28
C SER A 382 -16.60 82.33 15.25
N TRP A 383 -16.08 81.81 14.14
CA TRP A 383 -14.64 81.67 13.92
C TRP A 383 -14.10 82.94 13.24
N ASP A 384 -13.68 83.93 14.02
CA ASP A 384 -13.20 85.22 13.50
C ASP A 384 -11.67 85.30 13.35
N ASP A 385 -11.14 86.48 13.02
CA ASP A 385 -9.70 86.71 12.87
C ASP A 385 -8.90 86.48 14.18
N LEU A 386 -9.55 86.56 15.35
CA LEU A 386 -8.92 86.22 16.64
C LEU A 386 -8.80 84.70 16.78
N CYS A 387 -9.81 83.94 16.34
CA CYS A 387 -9.75 82.48 16.28
C CYS A 387 -8.65 82.01 15.30
N VAL A 388 -8.54 82.64 14.12
CA VAL A 388 -7.43 82.37 13.17
C VAL A 388 -6.06 82.74 13.78
N GLY A 389 -5.95 83.86 14.50
CA GLY A 389 -4.72 84.22 15.22
C GLY A 389 -4.34 83.23 16.34
N GLN A 390 -5.34 82.62 16.99
CA GLN A 390 -5.14 81.57 17.98
C GLN A 390 -4.64 80.26 17.35
N VAL A 391 -5.05 79.90 16.14
CA VAL A 391 -4.52 78.72 15.41
C VAL A 391 -3.00 78.80 15.26
N ALA A 392 -2.48 79.96 14.83
CA ALA A 392 -1.03 80.15 14.72
C ALA A 392 -0.32 80.12 16.09
N SER A 393 -0.95 80.69 17.12
CA SER A 393 -0.35 80.84 18.45
C SER A 393 -0.38 79.57 19.31
N LEU A 394 -1.43 78.76 19.19
CA LEU A 394 -1.67 77.56 20.02
C LEU A 394 -1.23 76.28 19.31
N CYS A 395 -1.34 76.22 17.97
CA CYS A 395 -1.09 75.01 17.19
C CYS A 395 0.16 75.10 16.31
N GLY A 396 0.81 76.27 16.20
CA GLY A 396 1.98 76.48 15.36
C GLY A 396 1.72 76.40 13.86
N LEU A 397 0.46 76.44 13.43
CA LEU A 397 0.07 76.39 12.02
C LEU A 397 0.17 77.77 11.37
N THR A 398 0.83 77.87 10.22
CA THR A 398 0.92 79.13 9.48
C THR A 398 -0.35 79.41 8.69
N CYS A 399 -1.16 80.30 9.25
CA CYS A 399 -2.23 81.03 8.57
C CYS A 399 -1.71 82.41 8.15
#